data_AF-A0A3B8I8Z1-F1
#
_entry.id   AF-A0A3B8I8Z1-F1
#
_cell.length_a   1.000
_cell.length_b   1.000
_cell.length_c   1.000
_cell.angle_alpha   90.00
_cell.angle_beta   90.00
_cell.angle_gamma   90.00
#
_symmetry.space_group_name_H-M   'P 1'
#
loop_
_entity.id
_entity.type
_entity.pdbx_description
1 polymer ?
#
loop_
_entity_poly.entity_id
_entity_poly.type
_entity_poly.pdbx_seq_one_letter_code
_entity_poly.pdbx_strand_id
1 'polypeptide(L)'
;MALQTIKVILASSRELAQDVAHLEKMMMRTNGARLQKGLYIKSEVWEEGADPSVLTQADLVVMAAWSHVGPLTLSDFDQTLQQITTEGNPPVLAFLCQDPFPQSPYLEEDLKILDGFKNRLKELNLSPIEYTSKEVFWELLSPELDRLVDGATKNDNPEPEKTEEKTSEEPDTPDAEVLAPVEPTPVAKTATPQTKAVADGSVDAKRKGYEYYPCEELPPVTMLGQARISSTTFKSFYHKREHDTKMREHYDAHPSSPMLVTGNAQSGKSRAAYQLMNGEGNVVLCVPNMDELDKPLLPQVERYEIPVIYLDDLELYLHPTPERLAALLKLWDEKGIKVIATVQKGEKIEQVRKALPAELWQPFGLKENQFEIPQMRWGEAMKVKSNFKKGETPYTQQEDFDGNIGSIFINLNGMRQQYLNLEAEEEMSEAILYAIKVHYYLDNYEAGNPGRYSVKKIQEFVRRDWEMDSVEEGEWKDAIRELSADDKGLNFVSMSDGSLYVEESFLEAKKKVIAPESTKEGASEVVFQDLYPEKEDQEVWGWLSASR
;
A
#
# COMPACT_ATOMS: atom_id res chain seq x y z
N MET A 1 24.65 12.02 6.09
CA MET A 1 24.28 13.41 6.46
C MET A 1 23.15 13.32 7.46
N ALA A 2 23.10 14.20 8.47
CA ALA A 2 21.95 14.27 9.36
C ALA A 2 20.74 14.76 8.56
N LEU A 3 19.56 14.17 8.79
CA LEU A 3 18.34 14.61 8.12
C LEU A 3 17.89 15.94 8.73
N GLN A 4 17.88 17.01 7.94
CA GLN A 4 17.33 18.28 8.36
C GLN A 4 15.83 18.32 8.06
N THR A 5 15.04 18.63 9.09
CA THR A 5 13.58 18.71 8.99
C THR A 5 13.15 20.18 8.95
N ILE A 6 12.36 20.55 7.94
CA ILE A 6 11.68 21.84 7.84
C ILE A 6 10.25 21.63 8.29
N LYS A 7 9.85 22.28 9.38
CA LYS A 7 8.54 22.17 9.99
C LYS A 7 7.60 23.24 9.44
N VAL A 8 6.53 22.80 8.77
CA VAL A 8 5.51 23.68 8.20
C VAL A 8 4.22 23.48 8.98
N ILE A 9 3.70 24.55 9.58
CA ILE A 9 2.40 24.53 10.24
C ILE A 9 1.32 25.02 9.29
N LEU A 10 0.25 24.22 9.13
CA LEU A 10 -0.91 24.55 8.32
C LEU A 10 -2.09 24.91 9.22
N ALA A 11 -2.50 26.17 9.21
CA ALA A 11 -3.69 26.65 9.90
C ALA A 11 -4.76 27.00 8.85
N SER A 12 -5.85 26.25 8.78
CA SER A 12 -6.90 26.49 7.77
C SER A 12 -8.30 26.61 8.35
N SER A 13 -9.20 27.27 7.61
CA SER A 13 -10.64 27.09 7.85
C SER A 13 -11.07 25.65 7.57
N ARG A 14 -12.11 25.17 8.28
CA ARG A 14 -12.55 23.76 8.19
C ARG A 14 -12.96 23.36 6.78
N GLU A 15 -13.52 24.29 6.02
CA GLU A 15 -13.97 24.03 4.64
C GLU A 15 -12.82 23.73 3.68
N LEU A 16 -11.60 24.14 4.03
CA LEU A 16 -10.39 23.94 3.23
C LEU A 16 -9.68 22.62 3.54
N ALA A 17 -10.33 21.69 4.26
CA ALA A 17 -9.74 20.39 4.58
C ALA A 17 -9.25 19.61 3.34
N GLN A 18 -9.98 19.72 2.21
CA GLN A 18 -9.55 19.08 0.95
C GLN A 18 -8.29 19.72 0.35
N ASP A 19 -8.14 21.04 0.53
CA ASP A 19 -7.00 21.81 0.03
C ASP A 19 -5.77 21.50 0.87
N VAL A 20 -5.92 21.49 2.21
CA VAL A 20 -4.86 21.10 3.15
C VAL A 20 -4.39 19.67 2.88
N ALA A 21 -5.30 18.71 2.77
CA ALA A 21 -4.94 17.33 2.46
C ALA A 21 -4.22 17.20 1.10
N HIS A 22 -4.58 18.04 0.12
CA HIS A 22 -3.87 18.11 -1.15
C HIS A 22 -2.44 18.65 -0.97
N LEU A 23 -2.25 19.72 -0.20
CA LEU A 23 -0.94 20.28 0.10
C LEU A 23 -0.03 19.27 0.82
N GLU A 24 -0.53 18.60 1.86
CA GLU A 24 0.23 17.57 2.58
C GLU A 24 0.68 16.45 1.64
N LYS A 25 -0.22 15.99 0.77
CA LYS A 25 0.11 14.99 -0.25
C LYS A 25 1.20 15.47 -1.22
N MET A 26 1.15 16.74 -1.64
CA MET A 26 2.15 17.30 -2.55
C MET A 26 3.50 17.52 -1.86
N MET A 27 3.52 17.95 -0.59
CA MET A 27 4.72 18.01 0.24
C MET A 27 5.34 16.61 0.41
N MET A 28 4.53 15.59 0.70
CA MET A 28 4.99 14.21 0.82
C MET A 28 5.58 13.68 -0.49
N ARG A 29 4.93 13.94 -1.63
CA ARG A 29 5.44 13.54 -2.96
C ARG A 29 6.79 14.18 -3.28
N THR A 30 6.97 15.44 -2.89
CA THR A 30 8.22 16.17 -3.15
C THR A 30 9.33 15.79 -2.16
N ASN A 31 9.00 15.23 -0.99
CA ASN A 31 10.00 14.71 -0.05
C ASN A 31 10.87 13.59 -0.62
N GLY A 32 10.39 12.77 -1.56
CA GLY A 32 11.22 11.71 -2.17
C GLY A 32 12.52 12.23 -2.79
N ALA A 33 12.45 13.35 -3.53
CA ALA A 33 13.63 13.98 -4.13
C ALA A 33 14.47 14.75 -3.09
N ARG A 34 13.86 15.28 -2.03
CA ARG A 34 14.53 16.04 -0.97
C ARG A 34 15.26 15.14 0.03
N LEU A 35 14.74 13.93 0.29
CA LEU A 35 15.38 12.93 1.15
C LEU A 35 16.73 12.50 0.59
N GLN A 36 16.87 12.41 -0.73
CA GLN A 36 18.17 12.16 -1.39
C GLN A 36 19.21 13.25 -1.11
N LYS A 37 18.75 14.46 -0.76
CA LYS A 37 19.57 15.62 -0.37
C LYS A 37 19.69 15.78 1.15
N GLY A 38 19.17 14.84 1.95
CA GLY A 38 19.19 14.93 3.41
C GLY A 38 18.17 15.92 4.00
N LEU A 39 17.10 16.25 3.27
CA LEU A 39 16.07 17.20 3.69
C LEU A 39 14.69 16.53 3.75
N TYR A 40 13.88 16.96 4.71
CA TYR A 40 12.50 16.50 4.88
C TYR A 40 11.58 17.65 5.27
N ILE A 41 10.49 17.84 4.55
CA ILE A 41 9.43 18.78 4.93
C ILE A 41 8.40 18.02 5.74
N LYS A 42 8.21 18.41 7.01
CA LYS A 42 7.18 17.89 7.89
C LYS A 42 6.04 18.92 7.95
N SER A 43 4.86 18.56 7.45
CA SER A 43 3.65 19.33 7.68
C SER A 43 2.97 18.89 8.98
N GLU A 44 2.45 19.84 9.75
CA GLU A 44 1.53 19.59 10.86
C GLU A 44 0.33 20.52 10.70
N VAL A 45 -0.87 19.94 10.71
CA VAL A 45 -2.12 20.71 10.71
C VAL A 45 -2.36 21.22 12.13
N TRP A 46 -2.64 22.51 12.26
CA TRP A 46 -2.94 23.14 13.53
C TRP A 46 -4.46 23.29 13.68
N GLU A 47 -5.03 22.56 14.62
CA GLU A 47 -6.47 22.45 14.87
C GLU A 47 -6.86 23.04 16.24
N GLU A 48 -8.16 23.08 16.53
CA GLU A 48 -8.72 23.62 17.77
C GLU A 48 -8.11 22.94 19.01
N GLY A 49 -7.62 23.73 19.98
CA GLY A 49 -7.04 23.22 21.22
C GLY A 49 -5.55 22.84 21.15
N ALA A 50 -4.93 22.92 19.98
CA ALA A 50 -3.49 22.70 19.86
C ALA A 50 -2.68 23.83 20.50
N ASP A 51 -1.60 23.47 21.20
CA ASP A 51 -0.75 24.42 21.93
C ASP A 51 -0.20 25.51 20.98
N PRO A 52 -0.49 26.81 21.22
CA PRO A 52 0.05 27.91 20.42
C PRO A 52 1.58 27.94 20.36
N SER A 53 2.26 27.35 21.34
CA SER A 53 3.72 27.26 21.36
C SER A 53 4.29 26.51 20.13
N VAL A 54 3.51 25.64 19.51
CA VAL A 54 3.89 24.88 18.30
C VAL A 54 4.19 25.81 17.12
N LEU A 55 3.52 26.97 17.05
CA LEU A 55 3.75 27.94 15.99
C LEU A 55 5.13 28.60 16.08
N THR A 56 5.68 28.76 17.30
CA THR A 56 7.03 29.33 17.49
C THR A 56 8.15 28.36 17.09
N GLN A 57 7.83 27.07 16.97
CA GLN A 57 8.77 26.02 16.56
C GLN A 57 8.74 25.74 15.06
N ALA A 58 7.84 26.40 14.31
CA ALA A 58 7.75 26.20 12.88
C ALA A 58 8.91 26.91 12.16
N ASP A 59 9.26 26.43 10.97
CA ASP A 59 10.08 27.15 9.99
C ASP A 59 9.21 27.97 9.03
N LEU A 60 7.93 27.60 8.90
CA LEU A 60 6.93 28.30 8.10
C LEU A 60 5.54 28.09 8.70
N VAL A 61 4.75 29.17 8.76
CA VAL A 61 3.32 29.09 9.08
C VAL A 61 2.53 29.46 7.83
N VAL A 62 1.64 28.58 7.42
CA VAL A 62 0.70 28.80 6.30
C VAL A 62 -0.70 28.92 6.87
N MET A 63 -1.34 30.05 6.62
CA MET A 63 -2.71 30.33 7.03
C MET A 63 -3.60 30.34 5.81
N ALA A 64 -4.72 29.61 5.81
CA ALA A 64 -5.67 29.58 4.71
C ALA A 64 -7.09 29.82 5.20
N ALA A 65 -7.83 30.73 4.57
CA ALA A 65 -9.22 31.00 4.92
C ALA A 65 -10.11 31.08 3.67
N TRP A 66 -11.39 30.72 3.83
CA TRP A 66 -12.40 30.81 2.78
C TRP A 66 -13.61 31.63 3.20
N SER A 67 -14.70 31.03 3.70
CA SER A 67 -15.88 31.76 4.20
C SER A 67 -15.72 32.21 5.64
N HIS A 68 -14.95 31.48 6.44
CA HIS A 68 -14.62 31.79 7.83
C HIS A 68 -13.12 31.58 8.09
N VAL A 69 -12.67 31.94 9.29
CA VAL A 69 -11.34 31.56 9.82
C VAL A 69 -11.55 30.30 10.65
N GLY A 70 -10.64 29.32 10.54
CA GLY A 70 -10.70 28.08 11.32
C GLY A 70 -10.81 28.30 12.84
N PRO A 71 -10.93 27.23 13.65
CA PRO A 71 -11.24 27.29 15.09
C PRO A 71 -10.08 27.82 15.95
N LEU A 72 -9.76 29.06 15.65
CA LEU A 72 -8.93 30.01 16.30
C LEU A 72 -9.92 31.00 16.89
N THR A 73 -10.02 31.09 18.21
CA THR A 73 -10.68 32.27 18.75
C THR A 73 -9.86 33.48 18.24
N LEU A 74 -10.53 34.54 17.75
CA LEU A 74 -9.85 35.76 17.29
C LEU A 74 -8.80 36.26 18.31
N SER A 75 -9.05 36.01 19.61
CA SER A 75 -8.14 36.29 20.72
C SER A 75 -6.86 35.44 20.69
N ASP A 76 -6.96 34.11 20.52
CA ASP A 76 -5.79 33.22 20.48
C ASP A 76 -4.97 33.44 19.22
N PHE A 77 -5.66 33.72 18.11
CA PHE A 77 -5.05 34.14 16.86
C PHE A 77 -4.22 35.41 17.04
N ASP A 78 -4.79 36.43 17.69
CA ASP A 78 -4.13 37.72 17.91
C ASP A 78 -2.90 37.61 18.80
N GLN A 79 -2.98 36.87 19.90
CA GLN A 79 -1.83 36.70 20.79
C GLN A 79 -0.68 35.98 20.09
N THR A 80 -1.00 34.92 19.34
CA THR A 80 0.01 34.07 18.73
C THR A 80 0.65 34.74 17.52
N LEU A 81 -0.14 35.40 16.67
CA LEU A 81 0.42 36.18 15.56
C LEU A 81 1.20 37.40 16.03
N GLN A 82 0.78 38.07 17.10
CA GLN A 82 1.54 39.20 17.62
C GLN A 82 2.92 38.76 18.12
N GLN A 83 3.03 37.58 18.74
CA GLN A 83 4.32 37.00 19.13
C GLN A 83 5.20 36.71 17.90
N ILE A 84 4.67 35.98 16.92
CA ILE A 84 5.39 35.58 15.70
C ILE A 84 5.86 36.80 14.90
N THR A 85 4.99 37.80 14.73
CA THR A 85 5.29 39.00 13.93
C THR A 85 6.24 39.98 14.63
N THR A 86 6.27 40.00 15.98
CA THR A 86 7.23 40.83 16.73
C THR A 86 8.64 40.27 16.64
N GLU A 87 8.78 38.94 16.65
CA GLU A 87 10.08 38.25 16.59
C GLU A 87 10.57 38.04 15.15
N GLY A 88 9.68 38.16 14.16
CA GLY A 88 9.98 38.05 12.73
C GLY A 88 10.26 36.62 12.26
N ASN A 89 10.11 35.62 13.14
CA ASN A 89 10.22 34.21 12.84
C ASN A 89 9.16 33.42 13.63
N PRO A 90 8.53 32.41 13.01
CA PRO A 90 8.63 32.01 11.60
C PRO A 90 7.99 32.98 10.61
N PRO A 91 8.38 32.94 9.31
CA PRO A 91 7.61 33.58 8.25
C PRO A 91 6.17 33.06 8.21
N VAL A 92 5.24 33.97 7.94
CA VAL A 92 3.80 33.67 7.83
C VAL A 92 3.32 33.97 6.42
N LEU A 93 2.67 33.00 5.79
CA LEU A 93 1.99 33.16 4.50
C LEU A 93 0.49 33.01 4.71
N ALA A 94 -0.28 34.01 4.28
CA ALA A 94 -1.73 33.98 4.36
C ALA A 94 -2.33 33.78 2.98
N PHE A 95 -3.32 32.89 2.87
CA PHE A 95 -4.01 32.53 1.65
C PHE A 95 -5.53 32.71 1.80
N LEU A 96 -6.17 33.24 0.77
CA LEU A 96 -7.61 33.45 0.71
C LEU A 96 -8.20 32.75 -0.51
N CYS A 97 -9.08 31.77 -0.26
CA CYS A 97 -9.80 31.09 -1.32
C CYS A 97 -10.88 32.00 -1.91
N GLN A 98 -10.94 32.08 -3.23
CA GLN A 98 -11.88 32.89 -4.01
C GLN A 98 -12.99 32.05 -4.66
N ASP A 99 -13.09 30.76 -4.31
CA ASP A 99 -14.18 29.93 -4.81
C ASP A 99 -15.54 30.46 -4.32
N PRO A 100 -16.62 30.27 -5.09
CA PRO A 100 -17.94 30.72 -4.69
C PRO A 100 -18.36 30.09 -3.36
N PHE A 101 -18.71 30.93 -2.37
CA PHE A 101 -19.03 30.46 -1.02
C PHE A 101 -20.10 29.35 -1.01
N PRO A 102 -19.96 28.35 -0.14
CA PRO A 102 -20.98 27.35 0.06
C PRO A 102 -22.24 28.03 0.64
N GLN A 103 -23.41 27.52 0.28
CA GLN A 103 -24.67 28.02 0.83
C GLN A 103 -24.74 27.64 2.32
N SER A 104 -24.38 28.57 3.20
CA SER A 104 -24.42 28.43 4.66
C SER A 104 -25.50 29.36 5.24
N PRO A 105 -26.34 28.89 6.19
CA PRO A 105 -27.27 29.76 6.91
C PRO A 105 -26.56 30.79 7.80
N TYR A 106 -25.26 30.65 8.04
CA TYR A 106 -24.43 31.56 8.86
C TYR A 106 -23.51 32.47 8.03
N LEU A 107 -23.64 32.47 6.69
CA LEU A 107 -22.70 33.13 5.78
C LEU A 107 -22.45 34.61 6.11
N GLU A 108 -23.46 35.36 6.56
CA GLU A 108 -23.27 36.77 6.94
C GLU A 108 -22.40 36.97 8.19
N GLU A 109 -22.44 36.04 9.14
CA GLU A 109 -21.60 36.07 10.35
C GLU A 109 -20.18 35.61 10.02
N ASP A 110 -20.05 34.55 9.23
CA ASP A 110 -18.78 34.01 8.75
C ASP A 110 -17.99 35.07 7.96
N LEU A 111 -18.65 35.79 7.06
CA LEU A 111 -18.05 36.87 6.29
C LEU A 111 -17.57 38.04 7.17
N LYS A 112 -18.26 38.36 8.27
CA LYS A 112 -17.81 39.38 9.23
C LYS A 112 -16.53 38.94 9.96
N ILE A 113 -16.43 37.65 10.31
CA ILE A 113 -15.22 37.08 10.91
C ILE A 113 -14.06 37.14 9.92
N LEU A 114 -14.30 36.74 8.68
CA LEU A 114 -13.32 36.82 7.60
C LEU A 114 -12.83 38.26 7.34
N ASP A 115 -13.74 39.23 7.35
CA ASP A 115 -13.39 40.65 7.20
C ASP A 115 -12.55 41.16 8.39
N GLY A 116 -12.87 40.71 9.61
CA GLY A 116 -12.05 40.96 10.80
C GLY A 116 -10.62 40.44 10.62
N PHE A 117 -10.48 39.20 10.15
CA PHE A 117 -9.18 38.58 9.85
C PHE A 117 -8.41 39.30 8.75
N LYS A 118 -9.05 39.70 7.65
CA LYS A 118 -8.41 40.49 6.59
C LYS A 118 -7.87 41.83 7.11
N ASN A 119 -8.65 42.52 7.95
CA ASN A 119 -8.19 43.75 8.59
C ASN A 119 -7.00 43.49 9.51
N ARG A 120 -7.00 42.37 10.24
CA ARG A 120 -5.91 41.99 11.13
C ARG A 120 -4.62 41.65 10.38
N LEU A 121 -4.70 40.88 9.30
CA LEU A 121 -3.56 40.63 8.42
C LEU A 121 -2.94 41.95 7.93
N LYS A 122 -3.78 42.92 7.55
CA LYS A 122 -3.33 44.25 7.13
C LYS A 122 -2.64 45.03 8.26
N GLU A 123 -3.14 44.97 9.49
CA GLU A 123 -2.48 45.58 10.66
C GLU A 123 -1.09 44.97 10.92
N LEU A 124 -0.92 43.68 10.66
CA LEU A 124 0.35 42.95 10.76
C LEU A 124 1.26 43.12 9.53
N ASN A 125 0.86 43.94 8.54
CA ASN A 125 1.54 44.10 7.25
C ASN A 125 1.67 42.78 6.45
N LEU A 126 0.78 41.82 6.67
CA LEU A 126 0.68 40.60 5.89
C LEU A 126 -0.30 40.82 4.74
N SER A 127 0.18 40.63 3.50
CA SER A 127 -0.66 40.69 2.31
C SER A 127 -1.13 39.27 1.98
N PRO A 128 -2.44 38.96 2.12
CA PRO A 128 -2.93 37.64 1.75
C PRO A 128 -2.81 37.39 0.25
N ILE A 129 -2.54 36.13 -0.10
CA ILE A 129 -2.44 35.63 -1.47
C ILE A 129 -3.76 34.98 -1.83
N GLU A 130 -4.38 35.42 -2.92
CA GLU A 130 -5.65 34.86 -3.38
C GLU A 130 -5.43 33.64 -4.27
N TYR A 131 -6.30 32.62 -4.15
CA TYR A 131 -6.26 31.43 -4.99
C TYR A 131 -7.67 30.89 -5.29
N THR A 132 -7.82 30.11 -6.36
CA THR A 132 -9.12 29.62 -6.87
C THR A 132 -9.21 28.10 -6.98
N SER A 133 -8.16 27.37 -6.64
CA SER A 133 -8.20 25.91 -6.52
C SER A 133 -7.00 25.41 -5.71
N LYS A 134 -7.10 24.21 -5.14
CA LYS A 134 -6.00 23.55 -4.43
C LYS A 134 -4.73 23.35 -5.28
N GLU A 135 -4.86 23.20 -6.60
CA GLU A 135 -3.70 23.12 -7.50
C GLU A 135 -2.98 24.47 -7.57
N VAL A 136 -3.73 25.57 -7.73
CA VAL A 136 -3.19 26.94 -7.71
C VAL A 136 -2.58 27.25 -6.33
N PHE A 137 -3.20 26.77 -5.25
CA PHE A 137 -2.66 26.92 -3.90
C PHE A 137 -1.27 26.28 -3.79
N TRP A 138 -1.10 25.05 -4.28
CA TRP A 138 0.21 24.40 -4.31
C TRP A 138 1.23 25.14 -5.21
N GLU A 139 0.82 25.61 -6.38
CA GLU A 139 1.69 26.37 -7.29
C GLU A 139 2.23 27.65 -6.64
N LEU A 140 1.42 28.30 -5.80
CA LEU A 140 1.82 29.52 -5.08
C LEU A 140 2.67 29.21 -3.85
N LEU A 141 2.42 28.11 -3.15
CA LEU A 141 3.16 27.73 -1.94
C LEU A 141 4.51 27.07 -2.23
N SER A 142 4.58 26.23 -3.27
CA SER A 142 5.77 25.42 -3.55
C SER A 142 7.07 26.20 -3.76
N PRO A 143 7.10 27.37 -4.41
CA PRO A 143 8.33 28.15 -4.54
C PRO A 143 8.87 28.66 -3.20
N GLU A 144 7.98 28.97 -2.25
CA GLU A 144 8.38 29.41 -0.91
C GLU A 144 8.96 28.24 -0.09
N LEU A 145 8.39 27.04 -0.24
CA LEU A 145 8.98 25.82 0.34
C LEU A 145 10.36 25.54 -0.25
N ASP A 146 10.53 25.67 -1.56
CA ASP A 146 11.82 25.48 -2.22
C ASP A 146 12.84 26.54 -1.76
N ARG A 147 12.41 27.79 -1.55
CA ARG A 147 13.26 28.84 -0.98
C ARG A 147 13.74 28.51 0.43
N LEU A 148 12.90 27.93 1.28
CA LEU A 148 13.28 27.48 2.62
C LEU A 148 14.27 26.31 2.57
N VAL A 149 14.04 25.36 1.67
CA VAL A 149 14.94 24.22 1.42
C VAL A 149 16.31 24.71 0.93
N ASP A 150 16.34 25.67 0.01
CA ASP A 150 17.58 26.26 -0.52
C ASP A 150 18.30 27.12 0.53
N GLY A 151 17.56 27.78 1.42
CA GLY A 151 18.13 28.53 2.55
C GLY A 151 18.76 27.61 3.59
N ALA A 152 18.09 26.49 3.90
CA ALA A 152 18.57 25.47 4.82
C ALA A 152 19.90 24.85 4.36
N THR A 153 20.02 24.53 3.07
CA THR A 153 21.24 23.92 2.49
C THR A 153 22.44 24.86 2.41
N LYS A 154 22.23 26.19 2.40
CA LYS A 154 23.31 27.18 2.33
C LYS A 154 23.96 27.49 3.68
N ASN A 155 23.32 27.10 4.80
CA ASN A 155 23.85 27.36 6.14
C ASN A 155 24.86 26.30 6.63
N ASP A 156 25.07 25.22 5.87
CA ASP A 156 26.12 24.26 6.13
C ASP A 156 27.44 24.65 5.43
N ASN A 157 28.24 25.46 6.14
CA ASN A 157 29.69 25.63 6.00
C ASN A 157 30.25 26.30 4.71
N PRO A 158 30.81 27.54 4.76
CA PRO A 158 31.76 27.98 3.75
C PRO A 158 33.11 27.27 3.98
N GLU A 159 33.43 26.27 3.18
CA GLU A 159 34.81 25.77 3.11
C GLU A 159 35.74 26.88 2.55
N PRO A 160 36.95 27.06 3.11
CA PRO A 160 37.88 28.11 2.68
C PRO A 160 38.43 27.82 1.29
N GLU A 161 38.33 28.80 0.38
CA GLU A 161 38.90 28.76 -0.96
C GLU A 161 40.38 28.35 -0.93
N LYS A 162 40.69 27.15 -1.44
CA LYS A 162 42.03 26.79 -1.88
C LYS A 162 42.22 27.29 -3.30
N THR A 163 43.20 28.17 -3.44
CA THR A 163 43.74 28.67 -4.70
C THR A 163 44.27 27.50 -5.54
N GLU A 164 43.66 27.23 -6.70
CA GLU A 164 44.20 26.31 -7.70
C GLU A 164 45.10 27.07 -8.68
N GLU A 165 46.35 26.62 -8.75
CA GLU A 165 47.35 27.02 -9.72
C GLU A 165 47.27 26.08 -10.93
N LYS A 166 47.10 26.67 -12.12
CA LYS A 166 47.11 26.00 -13.43
C LYS A 166 48.45 25.30 -13.69
N THR A 167 48.42 24.07 -14.22
CA THR A 167 49.36 23.68 -15.29
C THR A 167 48.77 22.62 -16.22
N SER A 168 49.01 22.83 -17.50
CA SER A 168 48.69 22.08 -18.71
C SER A 168 49.57 20.83 -18.92
N GLU A 169 49.04 19.80 -19.59
CA GLU A 169 49.49 19.31 -20.93
C GLU A 169 48.95 17.89 -21.23
N GLU A 170 48.38 17.76 -22.43
CA GLU A 170 48.14 16.55 -23.25
C GLU A 170 49.47 16.01 -23.84
N PRO A 171 49.53 14.96 -24.71
CA PRO A 171 48.61 13.85 -25.02
C PRO A 171 49.34 12.48 -25.10
N ASP A 172 48.63 11.37 -25.39
CA ASP A 172 48.95 10.41 -26.48
C ASP A 172 48.13 9.10 -26.39
N THR A 173 47.60 8.70 -27.54
CA THR A 173 47.10 7.36 -27.90
C THR A 173 48.15 6.71 -28.83
N PRO A 174 48.04 5.46 -29.36
CA PRO A 174 47.06 4.36 -29.19
C PRO A 174 47.75 2.98 -28.92
N ASP A 175 47.01 1.89 -28.79
CA ASP A 175 47.18 0.70 -29.67
C ASP A 175 46.17 -0.42 -29.39
N ALA A 176 45.82 -1.09 -30.48
CA ALA A 176 44.88 -2.19 -30.60
C ALA A 176 45.54 -3.54 -30.31
N GLU A 177 44.78 -4.51 -29.78
CA GLU A 177 45.06 -5.91 -30.10
C GLU A 177 43.80 -6.79 -30.13
N VAL A 178 43.73 -7.53 -31.23
CA VAL A 178 42.73 -8.50 -31.68
C VAL A 178 43.02 -9.84 -31.00
N LEU A 179 42.01 -10.61 -30.58
CA LEU A 179 42.05 -12.08 -30.66
C LEU A 179 40.62 -12.68 -30.64
N ALA A 180 40.49 -13.76 -31.41
CA ALA A 180 39.27 -14.33 -31.99
C ALA A 180 38.58 -15.41 -31.08
N PRO A 181 37.45 -16.01 -31.52
CA PRO A 181 36.49 -16.70 -30.66
C PRO A 181 36.80 -18.19 -30.49
N VAL A 182 36.30 -18.78 -29.39
CA VAL A 182 36.32 -20.23 -29.15
C VAL A 182 34.88 -20.75 -29.13
N GLU A 183 34.50 -21.50 -30.16
CA GLU A 183 33.37 -22.44 -30.13
C GLU A 183 33.76 -23.71 -29.33
N PRO A 184 32.78 -24.43 -28.77
CA PRO A 184 32.54 -25.75 -29.35
C PRO A 184 31.07 -26.14 -29.51
N THR A 185 30.86 -26.93 -30.58
CA THR A 185 29.65 -27.59 -31.09
C THR A 185 29.25 -28.85 -30.26
N PRO A 186 28.14 -29.56 -30.57
CA PRO A 186 27.23 -30.16 -29.60
C PRO A 186 27.37 -31.70 -29.49
N VAL A 187 26.77 -32.29 -28.45
CA VAL A 187 26.48 -33.74 -28.43
C VAL A 187 25.07 -33.99 -27.90
N ALA A 188 24.26 -34.62 -28.74
CA ALA A 188 22.97 -35.22 -28.40
C ALA A 188 23.09 -36.76 -28.38
N LYS A 189 22.42 -37.43 -27.44
CA LYS A 189 21.35 -38.45 -27.66
C LYS A 189 21.18 -39.46 -26.50
N THR A 190 19.94 -39.49 -26.01
CA THR A 190 19.07 -40.64 -25.65
C THR A 190 19.51 -41.67 -24.59
N ALA A 191 18.77 -41.74 -23.48
CA ALA A 191 18.21 -42.99 -22.92
C ALA A 191 17.14 -42.68 -21.83
N THR A 192 16.04 -43.44 -21.86
CA THR A 192 14.96 -43.52 -20.85
C THR A 192 14.48 -44.98 -20.80
N PRO A 193 13.78 -45.47 -19.77
CA PRO A 193 13.97 -45.33 -18.32
C PRO A 193 14.07 -46.70 -17.61
N GLN A 194 14.50 -46.72 -16.34
CA GLN A 194 14.07 -47.76 -15.39
C GLN A 194 13.68 -47.12 -14.05
N THR A 195 12.41 -47.31 -13.69
CA THR A 195 11.79 -46.95 -12.42
C THR A 195 12.26 -47.90 -11.31
N LYS A 196 12.56 -47.34 -10.13
CA LYS A 196 12.66 -48.09 -8.88
C LYS A 196 12.05 -47.27 -7.75
N ALA A 197 11.04 -47.84 -7.11
CA ALA A 197 10.39 -47.32 -5.91
C ALA A 197 11.19 -47.69 -4.66
N VAL A 198 11.42 -46.72 -3.75
CA VAL A 198 11.66 -46.83 -2.29
C VAL A 198 11.48 -45.38 -1.75
N ALA A 199 10.40 -45.03 -1.04
CA ALA A 199 10.10 -45.15 0.40
C ALA A 199 10.88 -44.20 1.33
N ASP A 200 10.10 -43.43 2.10
CA ASP A 200 10.39 -42.68 3.35
C ASP A 200 11.72 -41.94 3.46
N GLY A 201 11.64 -40.62 3.30
CA GLY A 201 12.67 -39.68 3.72
C GLY A 201 12.15 -38.25 3.63
N SER A 202 12.01 -37.59 4.77
CA SER A 202 11.74 -36.15 4.85
C SER A 202 12.74 -35.39 3.97
N VAL A 203 12.25 -34.78 2.90
CA VAL A 203 13.05 -33.95 2.00
C VAL A 203 13.56 -32.74 2.78
N ASP A 204 14.88 -32.65 2.97
CA ASP A 204 15.58 -31.45 3.42
C ASP A 204 15.35 -30.32 2.39
N ALA A 205 14.22 -29.62 2.51
CA ALA A 205 13.67 -28.74 1.48
C ALA A 205 14.26 -27.31 1.45
N LYS A 206 15.29 -27.01 2.26
CA LYS A 206 15.93 -25.68 2.27
C LYS A 206 17.30 -25.73 1.59
N ARG A 207 17.32 -25.73 0.26
CA ARG A 207 18.51 -25.28 -0.49
C ARG A 207 18.45 -23.74 -0.51
N LYS A 208 19.56 -23.07 -0.15
CA LYS A 208 19.63 -21.59 -0.02
C LYS A 208 18.91 -20.87 -1.17
N GLY A 209 18.05 -19.90 -0.84
CA GLY A 209 17.36 -19.00 -1.78
C GLY A 209 15.97 -19.40 -2.27
N TYR A 210 15.62 -20.70 -2.27
CA TYR A 210 14.34 -21.17 -2.79
C TYR A 210 13.73 -22.26 -1.91
N GLU A 211 12.41 -22.29 -1.88
CA GLU A 211 11.64 -23.45 -1.42
C GLU A 211 11.23 -24.28 -2.64
N TYR A 212 11.45 -25.59 -2.57
CA TYR A 212 11.25 -26.52 -3.68
C TYR A 212 10.11 -27.48 -3.36
N TYR A 213 9.18 -27.61 -4.31
CA TYR A 213 8.03 -28.47 -4.15
C TYR A 213 7.80 -29.29 -5.42
N PRO A 214 7.94 -30.62 -5.36
CA PRO A 214 7.45 -31.50 -6.40
C PRO A 214 5.95 -31.24 -6.63
N CYS A 215 5.56 -30.99 -7.87
CA CYS A 215 4.18 -30.64 -8.21
C CYS A 215 3.17 -31.77 -7.92
N GLU A 216 3.63 -33.02 -7.85
CA GLU A 216 2.85 -34.19 -7.44
C GLU A 216 2.48 -34.17 -5.94
N GLU A 217 3.29 -33.49 -5.13
CA GLU A 217 3.15 -33.42 -3.67
C GLU A 217 2.85 -31.99 -3.18
N LEU A 218 2.49 -31.08 -4.10
CA LEU A 218 2.39 -29.66 -3.82
C LEU A 218 1.36 -29.38 -2.71
N PRO A 219 1.81 -28.93 -1.52
CA PRO A 219 0.91 -28.54 -0.47
C PRO A 219 0.14 -27.30 -0.93
N PRO A 220 -1.18 -27.25 -0.73
CA PRO A 220 -1.98 -26.05 -0.83
C PRO A 220 -1.38 -24.73 -0.35
N VAL A 221 -0.82 -24.74 0.86
CA VAL A 221 -0.33 -23.54 1.56
C VAL A 221 0.88 -22.92 0.87
N THR A 222 1.64 -23.73 0.13
CA THR A 222 2.84 -23.32 -0.59
C THR A 222 2.57 -22.24 -1.63
N MET A 223 1.40 -22.28 -2.29
CA MET A 223 1.07 -21.33 -3.35
C MET A 223 0.51 -20.00 -2.84
N LEU A 224 0.28 -19.87 -1.52
CA LEU A 224 -0.27 -18.67 -0.90
C LEU A 224 0.81 -17.67 -0.44
N GLY A 225 2.06 -17.90 -0.86
CA GLY A 225 3.21 -17.10 -0.50
C GLY A 225 3.62 -17.23 0.98
N GLN A 226 4.77 -16.65 1.32
CA GLN A 226 5.26 -16.59 2.70
C GLN A 226 4.42 -15.67 3.61
N ALA A 227 3.44 -14.95 3.06
CA ALA A 227 2.65 -13.93 3.75
C ALA A 227 1.31 -14.41 4.32
N ARG A 228 0.80 -15.59 3.95
CA ARG A 228 -0.54 -16.04 4.38
C ARG A 228 -0.46 -17.29 5.24
N ILE A 229 -0.19 -17.10 6.53
CA ILE A 229 -0.02 -18.17 7.52
C ILE A 229 -1.34 -18.86 7.91
N SER A 230 -2.51 -18.31 7.60
CA SER A 230 -3.75 -19.00 7.95
C SER A 230 -4.13 -20.06 6.90
N SER A 231 -3.79 -21.31 7.21
CA SER A 231 -4.30 -22.52 6.53
C SER A 231 -5.83 -22.63 6.49
N THR A 232 -6.55 -21.72 7.16
CA THR A 232 -8.00 -21.73 7.36
C THR A 232 -8.78 -21.31 6.12
N THR A 233 -8.21 -20.48 5.24
CA THR A 233 -8.88 -20.01 4.01
C THR A 233 -8.72 -20.95 2.82
N PHE A 234 -7.66 -21.75 2.76
CA PHE A 234 -7.52 -22.72 1.68
C PHE A 234 -8.43 -23.92 1.92
N LYS A 235 -9.44 -24.08 1.07
CA LYS A 235 -10.29 -25.28 1.07
C LYS A 235 -9.77 -26.32 0.08
N SER A 236 -9.71 -27.59 0.48
CA SER A 236 -9.22 -28.67 -0.40
C SER A 236 -10.08 -28.81 -1.66
N PHE A 237 -11.38 -28.56 -1.55
CA PHE A 237 -12.30 -28.59 -2.69
C PHE A 237 -12.19 -27.29 -3.50
N TYR A 238 -12.14 -27.43 -4.82
CA TYR A 238 -12.19 -26.32 -5.75
C TYR A 238 -12.89 -26.78 -7.02
N HIS A 239 -13.81 -25.96 -7.50
CA HIS A 239 -14.47 -26.21 -8.76
C HIS A 239 -13.61 -25.63 -9.88
N LYS A 240 -13.08 -26.50 -10.73
CA LYS A 240 -12.31 -26.07 -11.91
C LYS A 240 -13.20 -25.17 -12.78
N ARG A 241 -12.71 -23.95 -13.03
CA ARG A 241 -13.38 -22.94 -13.86
C ARG A 241 -12.94 -23.10 -15.32
N GLU A 242 -13.70 -22.51 -16.23
CA GLU A 242 -13.36 -22.49 -17.66
C GLU A 242 -11.97 -21.87 -17.92
N HIS A 243 -11.63 -20.81 -17.17
CA HIS A 243 -10.34 -20.12 -17.26
C HIS A 243 -9.16 -21.03 -16.89
N ASP A 244 -9.34 -21.94 -15.93
CA ASP A 244 -8.29 -22.87 -15.51
C ASP A 244 -7.96 -23.87 -16.64
N THR A 245 -8.95 -24.24 -17.45
CA THR A 245 -8.73 -25.08 -18.64
C THR A 245 -7.94 -24.32 -19.71
N LYS A 246 -8.29 -23.06 -19.99
CA LYS A 246 -7.54 -22.21 -20.94
C LYS A 246 -6.10 -21.98 -20.49
N MET A 247 -5.89 -21.76 -19.19
CA MET A 247 -4.55 -21.65 -18.61
C MET A 247 -3.75 -22.93 -18.81
N ARG A 248 -4.35 -24.10 -18.57
CA ARG A 248 -3.71 -25.41 -18.81
C ARG A 248 -3.33 -25.59 -20.28
N GLU A 249 -4.26 -25.37 -21.19
CA GLU A 249 -4.02 -25.50 -22.64
C GLU A 249 -2.87 -24.61 -23.09
N HIS A 250 -2.83 -23.36 -22.60
CA HIS A 250 -1.71 -22.44 -22.90
C HIS A 250 -0.40 -22.89 -22.27
N TYR A 251 -0.45 -23.38 -21.03
CA TYR A 251 0.72 -23.87 -20.31
C TYR A 251 1.42 -25.00 -21.06
N ASP A 252 0.62 -25.96 -21.55
CA ASP A 252 1.09 -27.12 -22.31
C ASP A 252 1.60 -26.73 -23.71
N ALA A 253 0.93 -25.79 -24.36
CA ALA A 253 1.31 -25.31 -25.70
C ALA A 253 2.58 -24.45 -25.70
N HIS A 254 2.87 -23.76 -24.60
CA HIS A 254 3.97 -22.80 -24.47
C HIS A 254 4.82 -23.07 -23.22
N PRO A 255 5.64 -24.14 -23.23
CA PRO A 255 6.37 -24.61 -22.05
C PRO A 255 7.46 -23.66 -21.54
N SER A 256 7.91 -22.71 -22.36
CA SER A 256 8.91 -21.69 -21.98
C SER A 256 8.33 -20.29 -21.80
N SER A 257 7.10 -20.02 -22.25
CA SER A 257 6.52 -18.68 -22.16
C SER A 257 6.09 -18.37 -20.73
N PRO A 258 6.37 -17.16 -20.23
CA PRO A 258 5.87 -16.74 -18.93
C PRO A 258 4.34 -16.63 -18.95
N MET A 259 3.72 -16.73 -17.78
CA MET A 259 2.28 -16.59 -17.60
C MET A 259 1.99 -15.59 -16.49
N LEU A 260 1.11 -14.64 -16.75
CA LEU A 260 0.61 -13.69 -15.77
C LEU A 260 -0.86 -13.97 -15.47
N VAL A 261 -1.18 -14.23 -14.21
CA VAL A 261 -2.56 -14.44 -13.74
C VAL A 261 -3.02 -13.18 -13.01
N THR A 262 -4.00 -12.48 -13.57
CA THR A 262 -4.48 -11.20 -13.04
C THR A 262 -5.88 -11.36 -12.45
N GLY A 263 -6.29 -10.46 -11.56
CA GLY A 263 -7.65 -10.44 -11.03
C GLY A 263 -7.78 -9.50 -9.85
N ASN A 264 -9.00 -9.38 -9.31
CA ASN A 264 -9.22 -8.68 -8.04
C ASN A 264 -8.54 -9.42 -6.89
N ALA A 265 -8.39 -8.73 -5.75
CA ALA A 265 -8.17 -9.37 -4.47
C ALA A 265 -9.17 -10.53 -4.27
N GLN A 266 -8.72 -11.65 -3.70
CA GLN A 266 -9.55 -12.82 -3.40
C GLN A 266 -10.25 -13.47 -4.62
N SER A 267 -9.93 -13.11 -5.86
CA SER A 267 -10.53 -13.70 -7.08
C SER A 267 -10.13 -15.17 -7.33
N GLY A 268 -9.16 -15.68 -6.57
CA GLY A 268 -8.64 -17.04 -6.68
C GLY A 268 -7.47 -17.17 -7.66
N LYS A 269 -6.66 -16.12 -7.83
CA LYS A 269 -5.44 -16.11 -8.69
C LYS A 269 -4.47 -17.24 -8.29
N SER A 270 -4.03 -17.22 -7.03
CA SER A 270 -3.10 -18.21 -6.46
C SER A 270 -3.69 -19.62 -6.50
N ARG A 271 -5.02 -19.76 -6.36
CA ARG A 271 -5.70 -21.04 -6.51
C ARG A 271 -5.72 -21.54 -7.96
N ALA A 272 -5.96 -20.68 -8.93
CA ALA A 272 -5.89 -21.04 -10.35
C ALA A 272 -4.47 -21.49 -10.72
N ALA A 273 -3.44 -20.76 -10.25
CA ALA A 273 -2.05 -21.17 -10.41
C ALA A 273 -1.76 -22.50 -9.71
N TYR A 274 -2.25 -22.72 -8.48
CA TYR A 274 -2.13 -24.02 -7.81
C TYR A 274 -2.73 -25.15 -8.64
N GLN A 275 -3.93 -24.97 -9.21
CA GLN A 275 -4.57 -25.99 -10.03
C GLN A 275 -3.87 -26.23 -11.37
N LEU A 276 -3.16 -25.22 -11.86
CA LEU A 276 -2.25 -25.35 -12.99
C LEU A 276 -1.01 -26.17 -12.62
N MET A 277 -0.48 -26.07 -11.42
CA MET A 277 0.74 -26.80 -11.06
C MET A 277 0.47 -28.18 -10.45
N ASN A 278 -0.68 -28.36 -9.79
CA ASN A 278 -1.01 -29.56 -9.05
C ASN A 278 -1.12 -30.79 -9.96
N GLY A 279 -0.33 -31.83 -9.66
CA GLY A 279 -0.34 -33.10 -10.39
C GLY A 279 0.52 -33.12 -11.67
N GLU A 280 1.30 -32.06 -11.93
CA GLU A 280 2.26 -32.05 -13.03
C GLU A 280 3.49 -32.90 -12.68
N GLY A 281 3.69 -34.00 -13.40
CA GLY A 281 4.83 -34.89 -13.19
C GLY A 281 6.14 -34.30 -13.71
N ASN A 282 7.24 -34.54 -13.00
CA ASN A 282 8.58 -34.00 -13.27
C ASN A 282 8.68 -32.46 -13.25
N VAL A 283 7.71 -31.74 -12.67
CA VAL A 283 7.80 -30.30 -12.48
C VAL A 283 8.10 -30.02 -11.01
N VAL A 284 9.07 -29.13 -10.78
CA VAL A 284 9.39 -28.62 -9.44
C VAL A 284 9.07 -27.15 -9.39
N LEU A 285 8.10 -26.81 -8.53
CA LEU A 285 7.78 -25.45 -8.21
C LEU A 285 8.89 -24.88 -7.33
N CYS A 286 9.46 -23.76 -7.77
CA CYS A 286 10.48 -23.02 -7.07
C CYS A 286 9.88 -21.69 -6.62
N VAL A 287 9.70 -21.52 -5.31
CA VAL A 287 9.20 -20.28 -4.70
C VAL A 287 10.41 -19.52 -4.15
N PRO A 288 10.77 -18.34 -4.70
CA PRO A 288 11.89 -17.57 -4.20
C PRO A 288 11.63 -17.08 -2.77
N ASN A 289 12.66 -17.13 -1.92
CA ASN A 289 12.61 -16.45 -0.62
C ASN A 289 12.85 -14.95 -0.84
N MET A 290 11.87 -14.11 -0.47
CA MET A 290 11.94 -12.66 -0.67
C MET A 290 13.18 -12.03 -0.02
N ASP A 291 13.56 -12.51 1.16
CA ASP A 291 14.72 -12.03 1.92
C ASP A 291 16.07 -12.43 1.31
N GLU A 292 16.09 -13.35 0.34
CA GLU A 292 17.31 -13.87 -0.27
C GLU A 292 17.44 -13.50 -1.76
N LEU A 293 16.54 -12.64 -2.28
CA LEU A 293 16.54 -12.20 -3.68
C LEU A 293 17.79 -11.42 -4.11
N ASP A 294 18.61 -10.95 -3.16
CA ASP A 294 19.88 -10.26 -3.44
C ASP A 294 20.96 -11.17 -4.05
N LYS A 295 20.74 -12.49 -4.07
CA LYS A 295 21.67 -13.42 -4.69
C LYS A 295 21.05 -13.92 -6.01
N PRO A 296 21.77 -13.81 -7.15
CA PRO A 296 21.34 -14.40 -8.40
C PRO A 296 21.46 -15.92 -8.32
N LEU A 297 20.48 -16.55 -7.68
CA LEU A 297 20.43 -17.98 -7.48
C LEU A 297 19.56 -18.58 -8.59
N LEU A 298 20.06 -19.61 -9.24
CA LEU A 298 19.27 -20.46 -10.11
C LEU A 298 18.64 -21.58 -9.29
N PRO A 299 17.40 -22.00 -9.60
CA PRO A 299 16.83 -23.17 -8.98
C PRO A 299 17.70 -24.39 -9.30
N GLN A 300 18.09 -25.12 -8.25
CA GLN A 300 18.87 -26.35 -8.37
C GLN A 300 17.92 -27.53 -8.27
N VAL A 301 17.48 -28.04 -9.41
CA VAL A 301 16.60 -29.21 -9.51
C VAL A 301 17.36 -30.45 -9.98
N GLU A 302 16.78 -31.63 -9.80
CA GLU A 302 17.39 -32.89 -10.24
C GLU A 302 17.38 -33.05 -11.77
N ARG A 303 18.16 -34.00 -12.28
CA ARG A 303 18.55 -34.12 -13.70
C ARG A 303 17.38 -34.32 -14.70
N TYR A 304 16.16 -34.51 -14.21
CA TYR A 304 14.96 -34.76 -15.00
C TYR A 304 13.79 -33.84 -14.66
N GLU A 305 13.98 -32.95 -13.70
CA GLU A 305 12.95 -32.04 -13.22
C GLU A 305 12.98 -30.74 -14.02
N ILE A 306 11.79 -30.21 -14.32
CA ILE A 306 11.60 -28.93 -14.98
C ILE A 306 11.31 -27.90 -13.87
N PRO A 307 12.22 -26.93 -13.64
CA PRO A 307 11.96 -25.89 -12.67
C PRO A 307 10.93 -24.91 -13.22
N VAL A 308 9.93 -24.57 -12.42
CA VAL A 308 9.00 -23.48 -12.69
C VAL A 308 9.05 -22.50 -11.52
N ILE A 309 9.32 -21.23 -11.83
CA ILE A 309 9.34 -20.17 -10.83
C ILE A 309 7.92 -19.67 -10.63
N TYR A 310 7.50 -19.58 -9.37
CA TYR A 310 6.21 -19.02 -9.01
C TYR A 310 6.37 -17.77 -8.14
N LEU A 311 5.74 -16.68 -8.58
CA LEU A 311 5.74 -15.38 -7.92
C LEU A 311 4.30 -15.02 -7.56
N ASP A 312 3.89 -15.27 -6.31
CA ASP A 312 2.57 -14.84 -5.83
C ASP A 312 2.58 -13.36 -5.48
N ASP A 313 1.60 -12.60 -5.98
CA ASP A 313 1.48 -11.15 -5.82
C ASP A 313 2.80 -10.44 -6.22
N LEU A 314 3.12 -10.49 -7.52
CA LEU A 314 4.34 -9.99 -8.16
C LEU A 314 4.74 -8.56 -7.77
N GLU A 315 3.76 -7.71 -7.47
CA GLU A 315 3.95 -6.35 -6.96
C GLU A 315 4.81 -6.30 -5.69
N LEU A 316 4.79 -7.35 -4.86
CA LEU A 316 5.52 -7.43 -3.61
C LEU A 316 7.03 -7.59 -3.83
N TYR A 317 7.42 -8.18 -4.96
CA TYR A 317 8.82 -8.41 -5.34
C TYR A 317 9.51 -7.13 -5.88
N LEU A 318 8.77 -6.03 -6.03
CA LEU A 318 9.35 -4.73 -6.40
C LEU A 318 10.14 -4.09 -5.25
N HIS A 319 9.86 -4.48 -4.00
CA HIS A 319 10.56 -3.99 -2.82
C HIS A 319 11.70 -4.95 -2.41
N PRO A 320 12.89 -4.45 -2.02
CA PRO A 320 13.24 -3.03 -1.88
C PRO A 320 13.66 -2.33 -3.18
N THR A 321 14.01 -3.07 -4.25
CA THR A 321 14.53 -2.49 -5.50
C THR A 321 14.06 -3.29 -6.73
N PRO A 322 13.28 -2.70 -7.66
CA PRO A 322 12.79 -3.38 -8.87
C PRO A 322 13.89 -3.97 -9.77
N GLU A 323 15.08 -3.38 -9.75
CA GLU A 323 16.23 -3.79 -10.53
C GLU A 323 16.68 -5.23 -10.20
N ARG A 324 16.46 -5.67 -8.95
CA ARG A 324 16.76 -7.05 -8.53
C ARG A 324 15.83 -8.05 -9.20
N LEU A 325 14.53 -7.78 -9.15
CA LEU A 325 13.54 -8.61 -9.81
C LEU A 325 13.80 -8.65 -11.33
N ALA A 326 14.12 -7.51 -11.93
CA ALA A 326 14.49 -7.43 -13.33
C ALA A 326 15.71 -8.33 -13.68
N ALA A 327 16.76 -8.28 -12.86
CA ALA A 327 17.95 -9.12 -13.05
C ALA A 327 17.62 -10.63 -12.96
N LEU A 328 16.75 -11.03 -12.02
CA LEU A 328 16.32 -12.41 -11.85
C LEU A 328 15.43 -12.89 -13.00
N LEU A 329 14.44 -12.08 -13.41
CA LEU A 329 13.58 -12.39 -14.56
C LEU A 329 14.40 -12.60 -15.83
N LYS A 330 15.39 -11.73 -16.08
CA LYS A 330 16.33 -11.87 -17.19
C LYS A 330 17.12 -13.17 -17.10
N LEU A 331 17.67 -13.48 -15.92
CA LEU A 331 18.43 -14.70 -15.70
C LEU A 331 17.57 -15.96 -15.94
N TRP A 332 16.32 -15.97 -15.48
CA TRP A 332 15.41 -17.11 -15.68
C TRP A 332 15.03 -17.27 -17.15
N ASP A 333 14.77 -16.18 -17.86
CA ASP A 333 14.51 -16.18 -19.31
C ASP A 333 15.71 -16.72 -20.11
N GLU A 334 16.93 -16.26 -19.80
CA GLU A 334 18.18 -16.76 -20.41
C GLU A 334 18.41 -18.27 -20.17
N LYS A 335 17.86 -18.82 -19.08
CA LYS A 335 17.90 -20.26 -18.77
C LYS A 335 16.70 -21.03 -19.30
N GLY A 336 15.74 -20.36 -19.95
CA GLY A 336 14.49 -20.97 -20.41
C GLY A 336 13.62 -21.50 -19.27
N ILE A 337 13.72 -20.90 -18.09
CA ILE A 337 12.94 -21.27 -16.91
C ILE A 337 11.60 -20.53 -16.98
N LYS A 338 10.51 -21.28 -16.98
CA LYS A 338 9.17 -20.70 -17.02
C LYS A 338 8.83 -19.98 -15.72
N VAL A 339 8.27 -18.78 -15.84
CA VAL A 339 7.78 -17.98 -14.71
C VAL A 339 6.25 -17.91 -14.76
N ILE A 340 5.60 -18.25 -13.65
CA ILE A 340 4.18 -18.05 -13.42
C ILE A 340 4.05 -17.00 -12.32
N ALA A 341 3.44 -15.87 -12.63
CA ALA A 341 3.24 -14.79 -11.68
C ALA A 341 1.75 -14.52 -11.48
N THR A 342 1.35 -14.15 -10.26
CA THR A 342 0.03 -13.57 -10.00
C THR A 342 0.18 -12.08 -9.69
N VAL A 343 -0.80 -11.25 -10.03
CA VAL A 343 -0.78 -9.81 -9.72
C VAL A 343 -2.21 -9.29 -9.57
N GLN A 344 -2.45 -8.35 -8.67
CA GLN A 344 -3.74 -7.69 -8.59
C GLN A 344 -3.95 -6.74 -9.79
N LYS A 345 -5.16 -6.73 -10.35
CA LYS A 345 -5.50 -5.82 -11.47
C LYS A 345 -5.60 -4.37 -11.01
N GLY A 346 -5.64 -3.43 -11.95
CA GLY A 346 -5.76 -2.00 -11.67
C GLY A 346 -4.40 -1.36 -11.38
N GLU A 347 -4.24 -0.73 -10.22
CA GLU A 347 -3.03 0.04 -9.91
C GLU A 347 -1.79 -0.86 -9.73
N LYS A 348 -1.94 -2.02 -9.09
CA LYS A 348 -0.81 -2.93 -8.78
C LYS A 348 -0.12 -3.46 -10.04
N ILE A 349 -0.87 -3.90 -11.04
CA ILE A 349 -0.30 -4.29 -12.34
C ILE A 349 0.38 -3.12 -13.08
N GLU A 350 -0.16 -1.90 -12.97
CA GLU A 350 0.47 -0.71 -13.55
C GLU A 350 1.75 -0.31 -12.81
N GLN A 351 1.84 -0.56 -11.49
CA GLN A 351 3.08 -0.40 -10.72
C GLN A 351 4.17 -1.35 -11.24
N VAL A 352 3.85 -2.65 -11.37
CA VAL A 352 4.77 -3.65 -11.93
C VAL A 352 5.23 -3.27 -13.34
N ARG A 353 4.29 -2.90 -14.22
CA ARG A 353 4.57 -2.49 -15.59
C ARG A 353 5.50 -1.28 -15.68
N LYS A 354 5.38 -0.31 -14.77
CA LYS A 354 6.24 0.89 -14.73
C LYS A 354 7.62 0.59 -14.13
N ALA A 355 7.67 -0.32 -13.17
CA ALA A 355 8.89 -0.64 -12.44
C ALA A 355 9.83 -1.57 -13.23
N LEU A 356 9.28 -2.47 -14.07
CA LEU A 356 10.08 -3.39 -14.87
C LEU A 356 10.49 -2.79 -16.23
N PRO A 357 11.72 -3.07 -16.71
CA PRO A 357 12.12 -2.77 -18.07
C PRO A 357 11.15 -3.34 -19.11
N ALA A 358 10.89 -2.59 -20.18
CA ALA A 358 9.92 -2.97 -21.21
C ALA A 358 10.20 -4.34 -21.83
N GLU A 359 11.47 -4.71 -22.01
CA GLU A 359 11.91 -6.00 -22.54
C GLU A 359 11.53 -7.19 -21.65
N LEU A 360 11.47 -7.01 -20.33
CA LEU A 360 11.08 -8.05 -19.37
C LEU A 360 9.57 -8.06 -19.14
N TRP A 361 8.92 -6.90 -19.21
CA TRP A 361 7.48 -6.81 -19.12
C TRP A 361 6.79 -7.34 -20.38
N GLN A 362 7.33 -7.08 -21.57
CA GLN A 362 6.70 -7.42 -22.85
C GLN A 362 6.23 -8.88 -22.93
N PRO A 363 7.03 -9.90 -22.55
CA PRO A 363 6.58 -11.28 -22.50
C PRO A 363 5.34 -11.50 -21.64
N PHE A 364 5.24 -10.87 -20.46
CA PHE A 364 4.03 -10.87 -19.63
C PHE A 364 2.92 -9.97 -20.22
N GLY A 365 3.28 -8.93 -20.96
CA GLY A 365 2.42 -7.94 -21.60
C GLY A 365 1.67 -8.45 -22.83
N LEU A 366 2.11 -9.58 -23.41
CA LEU A 366 1.44 -10.25 -24.50
C LEU A 366 0.09 -10.79 -24.05
N LYS A 367 -0.97 -10.48 -24.81
CA LYS A 367 -2.35 -10.81 -24.45
C LYS A 367 -2.54 -12.32 -24.26
N GLU A 368 -1.84 -13.13 -25.05
CA GLU A 368 -1.84 -14.59 -24.98
C GLU A 368 -1.23 -15.13 -23.68
N ASN A 369 -0.35 -14.37 -23.01
CA ASN A 369 0.29 -14.78 -21.76
C ASN A 369 -0.43 -14.24 -20.51
N GLN A 370 -1.49 -13.44 -20.69
CA GLN A 370 -2.29 -12.87 -19.60
C GLN A 370 -3.62 -13.59 -19.42
N PHE A 371 -3.85 -14.05 -18.20
CA PHE A 371 -5.07 -14.76 -17.80
C PHE A 371 -5.76 -13.98 -16.70
N GLU A 372 -6.73 -13.14 -17.08
CA GLU A 372 -7.59 -12.46 -16.10
C GLU A 372 -8.63 -13.43 -15.55
N ILE A 373 -8.64 -13.57 -14.23
CA ILE A 373 -9.66 -14.27 -13.47
C ILE A 373 -10.84 -13.30 -13.26
N PRO A 374 -11.98 -13.51 -13.94
CA PRO A 374 -13.10 -12.59 -13.81
C PRO A 374 -13.83 -12.76 -12.48
N GLN A 375 -14.65 -11.77 -12.15
CA GLN A 375 -15.65 -11.91 -11.09
C GLN A 375 -16.65 -13.02 -11.47
N MET A 376 -16.93 -13.86 -10.48
CA MET A 376 -17.84 -14.97 -10.54
C MET A 376 -19.28 -14.50 -10.34
N ARG A 377 -20.24 -15.14 -11.01
CA ARG A 377 -21.66 -14.88 -10.77
C ARG A 377 -22.14 -15.65 -9.53
N TRP A 378 -23.15 -15.12 -8.84
CA TRP A 378 -23.73 -15.80 -7.66
C TRP A 378 -24.14 -17.26 -7.93
N GLY A 379 -24.73 -17.55 -9.09
CA GLY A 379 -25.10 -18.92 -9.46
C GLY A 379 -23.92 -19.89 -9.57
N GLU A 380 -22.73 -19.39 -9.95
CA GLU A 380 -21.50 -20.18 -9.96
C GLU A 380 -20.94 -20.33 -8.54
N ALA A 381 -20.99 -19.26 -7.74
CA ALA A 381 -20.63 -19.30 -6.32
C ALA A 381 -21.44 -20.35 -5.56
N MET A 382 -22.74 -20.48 -5.86
CA MET A 382 -23.60 -21.52 -5.29
C MET A 382 -23.20 -22.95 -5.69
N LYS A 383 -22.62 -23.15 -6.88
CA LYS A 383 -22.07 -24.46 -7.27
C LYS A 383 -20.79 -24.78 -6.51
N VAL A 384 -19.96 -23.78 -6.23
CA VAL A 384 -18.81 -23.93 -5.33
C VAL A 384 -19.32 -24.27 -3.92
N LYS A 385 -20.35 -23.54 -3.45
CA LYS A 385 -21.05 -23.71 -2.17
C LYS A 385 -21.60 -25.13 -1.98
N SER A 386 -22.16 -25.74 -3.02
CA SER A 386 -22.77 -27.07 -2.92
C SER A 386 -21.76 -28.21 -2.70
N ASN A 387 -20.46 -27.95 -2.92
CA ASN A 387 -19.40 -28.95 -2.75
C ASN A 387 -18.79 -28.95 -1.34
N PHE A 388 -19.25 -28.07 -0.44
CA PHE A 388 -18.77 -27.99 0.94
C PHE A 388 -19.15 -29.26 1.70
N LYS A 389 -18.27 -29.71 2.60
CA LYS A 389 -18.56 -30.88 3.44
C LYS A 389 -19.71 -30.55 4.39
N LYS A 390 -20.50 -31.56 4.75
CA LYS A 390 -21.58 -31.41 5.75
C LYS A 390 -20.99 -30.87 7.07
N GLY A 391 -21.34 -29.64 7.43
CA GLY A 391 -20.82 -28.93 8.61
C GLY A 391 -19.94 -27.71 8.28
N GLU A 392 -19.46 -27.57 7.05
CA GLU A 392 -18.81 -26.34 6.59
C GLU A 392 -19.88 -25.41 6.03
N THR A 393 -20.21 -24.35 6.76
CA THR A 393 -21.12 -23.29 6.28
C THR A 393 -20.31 -22.18 5.63
N PRO A 394 -20.42 -21.99 4.30
CA PRO A 394 -19.88 -20.81 3.65
C PRO A 394 -20.54 -19.56 4.20
N TYR A 395 -19.74 -18.53 4.42
CA TYR A 395 -20.09 -17.38 5.24
C TYR A 395 -20.90 -16.30 4.50
N THR A 396 -21.16 -16.50 3.21
CA THR A 396 -21.72 -15.44 2.34
C THR A 396 -23.19 -15.69 2.04
N GLN A 397 -23.97 -14.62 2.23
CA GLN A 397 -25.29 -14.45 1.61
C GLN A 397 -25.15 -13.80 0.23
N GLN A 398 -26.22 -13.77 -0.55
CA GLN A 398 -26.17 -13.22 -1.91
C GLN A 398 -25.81 -11.73 -1.90
N GLU A 399 -26.32 -11.01 -0.90
CA GLU A 399 -26.15 -9.57 -0.71
C GLU A 399 -24.70 -9.20 -0.34
N ASP A 400 -23.96 -10.16 0.23
CA ASP A 400 -22.59 -9.98 0.73
C ASP A 400 -21.54 -10.45 -0.27
N PHE A 401 -21.96 -10.99 -1.42
CA PHE A 401 -21.05 -11.55 -2.42
C PHE A 401 -20.57 -10.48 -3.40
N ASP A 402 -19.28 -10.16 -3.32
CA ASP A 402 -18.58 -9.17 -4.15
C ASP A 402 -18.12 -9.70 -5.53
N GLY A 403 -18.49 -10.94 -5.87
CA GLY A 403 -18.07 -11.61 -7.09
C GLY A 403 -16.73 -12.35 -6.98
N ASN A 404 -16.02 -12.30 -5.85
CA ASN A 404 -14.74 -12.99 -5.68
C ASN A 404 -14.92 -14.33 -4.94
N ILE A 405 -14.17 -15.36 -5.36
CA ILE A 405 -14.33 -16.70 -4.80
C ILE A 405 -13.89 -16.76 -3.33
N GLY A 406 -12.89 -15.97 -2.93
CA GLY A 406 -12.42 -15.90 -1.54
C GLY A 406 -13.51 -15.47 -0.56
N SER A 407 -14.38 -14.55 -1.00
CA SER A 407 -15.54 -14.06 -0.25
C SER A 407 -16.55 -15.14 0.09
N ILE A 408 -16.53 -16.30 -0.59
CA ILE A 408 -17.34 -17.49 -0.24
C ILE A 408 -16.85 -18.13 1.07
N PHE A 409 -15.55 -18.04 1.31
CA PHE A 409 -14.86 -18.71 2.42
C PHE A 409 -14.62 -17.78 3.61
N ILE A 410 -14.87 -16.48 3.46
CA ILE A 410 -14.60 -15.45 4.45
C ILE A 410 -15.90 -14.73 4.77
N ASN A 411 -16.18 -14.51 6.05
CA ASN A 411 -17.36 -13.77 6.50
C ASN A 411 -17.14 -12.25 6.38
N LEU A 412 -16.98 -11.73 5.16
CA LEU A 412 -16.66 -10.31 4.96
C LEU A 412 -17.69 -9.37 5.63
N ASN A 413 -18.96 -9.73 5.59
CA ASN A 413 -20.01 -8.96 6.27
C ASN A 413 -19.90 -9.09 7.79
N GLY A 414 -19.69 -10.29 8.33
CA GLY A 414 -19.45 -10.47 9.77
C GLY A 414 -18.22 -9.71 10.27
N MET A 415 -17.13 -9.70 9.49
CA MET A 415 -15.93 -8.91 9.78
C MET A 415 -16.24 -7.41 9.76
N ARG A 416 -17.03 -6.94 8.78
CA ARG A 416 -17.49 -5.55 8.72
C ARG A 416 -18.36 -5.17 9.92
N GLN A 417 -19.32 -6.02 10.30
CA GLN A 417 -20.18 -5.78 11.45
C GLN A 417 -19.38 -5.79 12.76
N GLN A 418 -18.42 -6.70 12.92
CA GLN A 418 -17.53 -6.70 14.09
C GLN A 418 -16.73 -5.41 14.15
N TYR A 419 -16.16 -4.95 13.04
CA TYR A 419 -15.45 -3.68 12.98
C TYR A 419 -16.32 -2.49 13.41
N LEU A 420 -17.56 -2.41 12.91
CA LEU A 420 -18.50 -1.36 13.32
C LEU A 420 -18.87 -1.45 14.80
N ASN A 421 -18.93 -2.65 15.37
CA ASN A 421 -19.21 -2.85 16.79
C ASN A 421 -18.00 -2.47 17.68
N LEU A 422 -16.76 -2.61 17.18
CA LEU A 422 -15.56 -2.20 17.90
C LEU A 422 -15.46 -0.69 18.06
N GLU A 423 -15.92 0.08 17.05
CA GLU A 423 -16.04 1.55 17.11
C GLU A 423 -17.01 2.03 18.23
N ALA A 424 -17.79 1.13 18.85
CA ALA A 424 -18.83 1.49 19.82
C ALA A 424 -18.52 1.15 21.29
N GLU A 425 -17.63 0.18 21.56
CA GLU A 425 -17.51 -0.40 22.93
C GLU A 425 -16.06 -0.58 23.44
N GLU A 426 -15.02 -0.56 22.57
CA GLU A 426 -13.66 -0.95 22.99
C GLU A 426 -12.51 -0.11 22.42
N GLU A 427 -12.07 0.88 23.22
CA GLU A 427 -11.03 1.85 22.90
C GLU A 427 -9.68 1.22 22.47
N MET A 428 -9.25 0.14 23.13
CA MET A 428 -7.98 -0.54 22.81
C MET A 428 -8.00 -1.27 21.47
N SER A 429 -9.09 -2.00 21.21
CA SER A 429 -9.26 -2.77 19.98
C SER A 429 -9.33 -1.84 18.77
N GLU A 430 -10.03 -0.71 18.92
CA GLU A 430 -10.04 0.37 17.91
C GLU A 430 -8.66 0.96 17.67
N ALA A 431 -7.92 1.32 18.73
CA ALA A 431 -6.57 1.88 18.63
C ALA A 431 -5.61 0.95 17.87
N ILE A 432 -5.66 -0.36 18.15
CA ILE A 432 -4.85 -1.38 17.45
C ILE A 432 -5.18 -1.40 15.96
N LEU A 433 -6.47 -1.40 15.60
CA LEU A 433 -6.88 -1.43 14.20
C LEU A 433 -6.52 -0.16 13.45
N TYR A 434 -6.68 0.98 14.11
CA TYR A 434 -6.26 2.27 13.57
C TYR A 434 -4.77 2.27 13.28
N ALA A 435 -3.94 1.83 14.24
CA ALA A 435 -2.50 1.69 14.05
C ALA A 435 -2.15 0.77 12.88
N ILE A 436 -2.78 -0.40 12.78
CA ILE A 436 -2.55 -1.34 11.67
C ILE A 436 -2.89 -0.69 10.32
N LYS A 437 -4.00 0.03 10.24
CA LYS A 437 -4.45 0.71 9.02
C LYS A 437 -3.49 1.83 8.60
N VAL A 438 -2.97 2.60 9.57
CA VAL A 438 -1.92 3.61 9.29
C VAL A 438 -0.66 2.93 8.76
N HIS A 439 -0.21 1.86 9.41
CA HIS A 439 0.95 1.10 8.95
C HIS A 439 0.76 0.50 7.54
N TYR A 440 -0.44 0.02 7.22
CA TYR A 440 -0.80 -0.46 5.88
C TYR A 440 -0.65 0.64 4.82
N TYR A 441 -1.23 1.82 5.04
CA TYR A 441 -1.16 2.92 4.07
C TYR A 441 0.23 3.54 3.93
N LEU A 442 1.09 3.39 4.94
CA LEU A 442 2.48 3.83 4.89
C LEU A 442 3.42 2.78 4.29
N ASP A 443 2.89 1.65 3.79
CA ASP A 443 3.67 0.49 3.34
C ASP A 443 4.71 0.05 4.41
N ASN A 444 4.37 0.19 5.69
CA ASN A 444 5.25 -0.06 6.84
C ASN A 444 4.94 -1.43 7.48
N TYR A 445 5.03 -2.47 6.66
CA TYR A 445 4.96 -3.88 7.06
C TYR A 445 6.36 -4.41 7.45
N GLU A 446 6.41 -5.63 8.01
CA GLU A 446 7.68 -6.34 8.20
C GLU A 446 8.33 -6.61 6.84
N ALA A 447 9.66 -6.44 6.77
CA ALA A 447 10.40 -6.60 5.52
C ALA A 447 10.09 -7.97 4.90
N GLY A 448 9.69 -7.96 3.62
CA GLY A 448 9.36 -9.18 2.88
C GLY A 448 8.00 -9.79 3.18
N ASN A 449 7.18 -9.20 4.07
CA ASN A 449 5.92 -9.82 4.50
C ASN A 449 4.73 -8.84 4.58
N PRO A 450 4.12 -8.49 3.43
CA PRO A 450 2.94 -7.63 3.35
C PRO A 450 1.76 -8.19 4.14
N GLY A 451 1.02 -7.30 4.83
CA GLY A 451 -0.05 -7.68 5.74
C GLY A 451 0.42 -8.16 7.12
N ARG A 452 1.74 -8.26 7.37
CA ARG A 452 2.34 -8.59 8.67
C ARG A 452 2.93 -7.34 9.34
N TYR A 453 2.45 -7.04 10.53
CA TYR A 453 2.80 -5.83 11.29
C TYR A 453 3.47 -6.20 12.61
N SER A 454 4.62 -5.59 12.89
CA SER A 454 5.32 -5.82 14.16
C SER A 454 4.47 -5.36 15.33
N VAL A 455 4.16 -6.27 16.28
CA VAL A 455 3.39 -5.92 17.49
C VAL A 455 4.05 -4.77 18.23
N LYS A 456 5.39 -4.74 18.28
CA LYS A 456 6.14 -3.66 18.94
C LYS A 456 5.87 -2.30 18.30
N LYS A 457 5.89 -2.21 16.95
CA LYS A 457 5.60 -0.96 16.24
C LYS A 457 4.16 -0.50 16.47
N ILE A 458 3.21 -1.43 16.44
CA ILE A 458 1.79 -1.15 16.70
C ILE A 458 1.60 -0.65 18.14
N GLN A 459 2.25 -1.27 19.13
CA GLN A 459 2.24 -0.80 20.51
C GLN A 459 2.87 0.59 20.68
N GLU A 460 4.02 0.85 20.06
CA GLU A 460 4.67 2.16 20.08
C GLU A 460 3.76 3.24 19.48
N PHE A 461 3.06 2.92 18.39
CA PHE A 461 2.08 3.81 17.78
C PHE A 461 0.92 4.09 18.72
N VAL A 462 0.28 3.06 19.27
CA VAL A 462 -0.87 3.22 20.19
C VAL A 462 -0.49 4.02 21.43
N ARG A 463 0.65 3.72 22.09
CA ARG A 463 1.09 4.51 23.26
C ARG A 463 1.27 5.99 22.93
N ARG A 464 1.87 6.28 21.78
CA ARG A 464 2.19 7.65 21.37
C ARG A 464 0.96 8.45 20.96
N ASP A 465 0.10 7.87 20.11
CA ASP A 465 -0.97 8.61 19.43
C ASP A 465 -2.33 8.51 20.14
N TRP A 466 -2.49 7.54 21.04
CA TRP A 466 -3.70 7.38 21.87
C TRP A 466 -3.46 7.69 23.35
N GLU A 467 -2.29 8.24 23.71
CA GLU A 467 -1.91 8.60 25.09
C GLU A 467 -2.03 7.45 26.11
N MET A 468 -1.97 6.20 25.63
CA MET A 468 -2.12 5.01 26.45
C MET A 468 -0.78 4.56 27.05
N ASP A 469 -0.16 5.39 27.89
CA ASP A 469 1.17 5.13 28.44
C ASP A 469 1.23 3.91 29.38
N SER A 470 0.08 3.44 29.90
CA SER A 470 -0.01 2.40 30.93
C SER A 470 -0.73 1.12 30.53
N VAL A 471 -0.82 0.78 29.23
CA VAL A 471 -1.49 -0.46 28.80
C VAL A 471 -0.81 -1.69 29.40
N GLU A 472 -1.55 -2.44 30.21
CA GLU A 472 -1.04 -3.69 30.75
C GLU A 472 -0.94 -4.75 29.65
N GLU A 473 0.03 -5.66 29.75
CA GLU A 473 0.19 -6.74 28.77
C GLU A 473 -1.08 -7.62 28.66
N GLY A 474 -1.90 -7.67 29.72
CA GLY A 474 -3.20 -8.34 29.74
C GLY A 474 -4.22 -7.71 28.79
N GLU A 475 -4.38 -6.38 28.87
CA GLU A 475 -5.34 -5.62 28.04
C GLU A 475 -5.02 -5.76 26.55
N TRP A 476 -3.73 -5.73 26.20
CA TRP A 476 -3.29 -5.94 24.82
C TRP A 476 -3.64 -7.34 24.28
N LYS A 477 -3.45 -8.37 25.12
CA LYS A 477 -3.79 -9.75 24.75
C LYS A 477 -5.29 -9.95 24.64
N ASP A 478 -6.07 -9.32 25.51
CA ASP A 478 -7.52 -9.36 25.45
C ASP A 478 -8.05 -8.65 24.20
N ALA A 479 -7.52 -7.48 23.85
CA ALA A 479 -7.85 -6.78 22.62
C ALA A 479 -7.43 -7.54 21.35
N ILE A 480 -6.25 -8.17 21.32
CA ILE A 480 -5.90 -9.05 20.19
C ILE A 480 -6.83 -10.26 20.13
N ARG A 481 -7.23 -10.83 21.28
CA ARG A 481 -8.16 -11.97 21.32
C ARG A 481 -9.54 -11.56 20.79
N GLU A 482 -10.04 -10.39 21.21
CA GLU A 482 -11.25 -9.74 20.69
C GLU A 482 -11.20 -9.66 19.17
N LEU A 483 -10.13 -9.06 18.65
CA LEU A 483 -9.93 -8.90 17.23
C LEU A 483 -9.83 -10.26 16.52
N SER A 484 -9.13 -11.24 17.10
CA SER A 484 -9.03 -12.56 16.49
C SER A 484 -10.38 -13.27 16.37
N ALA A 485 -11.27 -13.13 17.37
CA ALA A 485 -12.59 -13.76 17.45
C ALA A 485 -12.69 -15.13 16.75
N ASP A 486 -11.75 -16.02 17.07
CA ASP A 486 -11.67 -17.39 16.53
C ASP A 486 -12.96 -18.18 16.81
N ASP A 487 -13.65 -17.87 17.92
CA ASP A 487 -14.92 -18.48 18.34
C ASP A 487 -16.11 -18.08 17.45
N LYS A 488 -16.05 -16.90 16.83
CA LYS A 488 -17.01 -16.41 15.82
C LYS A 488 -16.59 -16.73 14.38
N GLY A 489 -15.39 -17.28 14.20
CA GLY A 489 -14.82 -17.63 12.89
C GLY A 489 -14.55 -16.41 12.00
N LEU A 490 -14.29 -15.25 12.62
CA LEU A 490 -14.09 -13.98 11.92
C LEU A 490 -12.60 -13.72 11.62
N ASN A 491 -11.68 -14.31 12.40
CA ASN A 491 -10.22 -14.35 12.20
C ASN A 491 -9.65 -13.03 11.65
N PHE A 492 -10.01 -11.91 12.28
CA PHE A 492 -9.73 -10.56 11.77
C PHE A 492 -8.24 -10.21 11.82
N VAL A 493 -7.64 -10.51 12.98
CA VAL A 493 -6.21 -10.43 13.24
C VAL A 493 -5.76 -11.80 13.68
N SER A 494 -4.65 -12.27 13.15
CA SER A 494 -3.95 -13.44 13.71
C SER A 494 -2.57 -13.03 14.18
N MET A 495 -2.16 -13.53 15.35
CA MET A 495 -0.85 -13.25 15.89
C MET A 495 0.09 -14.43 15.63
N SER A 496 1.26 -14.17 15.05
CA SER A 496 2.30 -15.17 14.84
C SER A 496 3.70 -14.56 14.96
N ASP A 497 4.58 -15.21 15.73
CA ASP A 497 5.97 -14.81 16.01
C ASP A 497 6.18 -13.33 16.39
N GLY A 498 5.26 -12.74 17.14
CA GLY A 498 5.38 -11.33 17.57
C GLY A 498 4.90 -10.31 16.53
N SER A 499 4.20 -10.77 15.50
CA SER A 499 3.58 -9.92 14.48
C SER A 499 2.08 -10.19 14.38
N LEU A 500 1.32 -9.17 13.99
CA LEU A 500 -0.10 -9.24 13.66
C LEU A 500 -0.25 -9.38 12.14
N TYR A 501 -1.00 -10.37 11.71
CA TYR A 501 -1.47 -10.50 10.33
C TYR A 501 -2.91 -10.02 10.24
N VAL A 502 -3.22 -9.20 9.23
CA VAL A 502 -4.58 -8.72 8.96
C VAL A 502 -4.92 -8.97 7.50
N GLU A 503 -6.13 -9.45 7.24
CA GLU A 503 -6.62 -9.70 5.88
C GLU A 503 -6.76 -8.38 5.11
N GLU A 504 -5.96 -8.20 4.05
CA GLU A 504 -5.90 -6.93 3.29
C GLU A 504 -7.24 -6.53 2.69
N SER A 505 -8.06 -7.50 2.29
CA SER A 505 -9.40 -7.21 1.76
C SER A 505 -10.28 -6.50 2.79
N PHE A 506 -10.00 -6.63 4.09
CA PHE A 506 -10.63 -5.83 5.12
C PHE A 506 -10.10 -4.39 5.12
N LEU A 507 -8.78 -4.20 5.04
CA LEU A 507 -8.14 -2.88 4.98
C LEU A 507 -8.55 -2.10 3.72
N GLU A 508 -8.85 -2.81 2.63
CA GLU A 508 -9.36 -2.27 1.37
C GLU A 508 -10.91 -2.11 1.35
N ALA A 509 -11.65 -2.91 2.12
CA ALA A 509 -13.12 -2.91 2.17
C ALA A 509 -13.68 -1.68 2.91
N LYS A 510 -13.69 -0.56 2.19
CA LYS A 510 -14.42 0.70 2.46
C LYS A 510 -14.03 1.45 3.72
N LYS A 511 -13.25 2.51 3.50
CA LYS A 511 -13.52 3.91 3.90
C LYS A 511 -12.37 4.73 3.29
N LYS A 512 -12.64 5.65 2.35
CA LYS A 512 -11.69 6.74 2.11
C LYS A 512 -11.67 7.50 3.43
N VAL A 513 -10.53 7.63 4.07
CA VAL A 513 -10.44 8.47 5.27
C VAL A 513 -10.84 9.88 4.82
N ILE A 514 -11.99 10.36 5.29
CA ILE A 514 -12.35 11.77 5.27
C ILE A 514 -12.08 12.23 6.69
N ALA A 515 -11.38 13.36 6.82
CA ALA A 515 -11.15 13.98 8.11
C ALA A 515 -12.51 14.26 8.81
N PRO A 516 -12.56 14.25 10.15
CA PRO A 516 -13.79 14.43 10.94
C PRO A 516 -14.60 15.66 10.49
N GLU A 517 -15.88 15.47 10.14
CA GLU A 517 -16.82 16.59 10.02
C GLU A 517 -17.31 16.97 11.41
N SER A 518 -17.14 18.23 11.80
CA SER A 518 -17.52 18.70 13.13
C SER A 518 -19.04 18.70 13.32
N THR A 519 -19.55 17.84 14.21
CA THR A 519 -20.88 17.98 14.77
C THR A 519 -20.87 18.96 15.96
N LYS A 520 -22.03 19.59 16.24
CA LYS A 520 -22.18 20.77 17.11
C LYS A 520 -21.82 20.58 18.59
N GLU A 521 -21.35 19.41 19.03
CA GLU A 521 -21.17 19.07 20.46
C GLU A 521 -19.73 18.82 20.92
N GLY A 522 -18.71 19.11 20.09
CA GLY A 522 -17.33 19.27 20.59
C GLY A 522 -16.56 17.99 20.89
N ALA A 523 -16.96 16.85 20.31
CA ALA A 523 -16.12 15.66 20.19
C ALA A 523 -15.57 15.59 18.76
N SER A 524 -14.25 15.44 18.60
CA SER A 524 -13.61 15.17 17.31
C SER A 524 -13.87 13.71 16.94
N GLU A 525 -14.93 13.48 16.19
CA GLU A 525 -15.36 12.16 15.72
C GLU A 525 -14.87 11.93 14.29
N VAL A 526 -13.98 10.96 14.06
CA VAL A 526 -13.55 10.55 12.71
C VAL A 526 -14.78 10.06 11.94
N VAL A 527 -15.37 10.93 11.12
CA VAL A 527 -16.57 10.56 10.36
C VAL A 527 -16.19 9.75 9.14
N PHE A 528 -16.70 8.54 9.13
CA PHE A 528 -16.56 7.64 8.01
C PHE A 528 -17.74 7.76 7.06
N GLN A 529 -17.52 8.26 5.84
CA GLN A 529 -18.60 8.38 4.86
C GLN A 529 -18.86 7.04 4.17
N ASP A 530 -20.08 6.52 4.32
CA ASP A 530 -20.51 5.29 3.68
C ASP A 530 -20.62 5.46 2.16
N LEU A 531 -19.89 4.63 1.43
CA LEU A 531 -20.02 4.52 -0.04
C LEU A 531 -21.22 3.63 -0.46
N TYR A 532 -22.09 3.24 0.45
CA TYR A 532 -23.40 2.65 0.15
C TYR A 532 -24.44 3.35 1.01
N PRO A 533 -25.47 3.99 0.43
CA PRO A 533 -26.48 4.67 1.22
C PRO A 533 -27.18 3.66 2.13
N GLU A 534 -27.47 4.11 3.35
CA GLU A 534 -28.38 3.42 4.26
C GLU A 534 -29.72 3.15 3.55
N LYS A 535 -30.40 2.10 3.98
CA LYS A 535 -31.65 1.57 3.40
C LYS A 535 -32.84 2.54 3.40
N GLU A 536 -32.69 3.80 3.81
CA GLU A 536 -33.75 4.80 3.80
C GLU A 536 -33.83 5.63 2.50
N ASP A 537 -32.84 5.55 1.60
CA ASP A 537 -32.88 6.22 0.29
C ASP A 537 -33.38 5.31 -0.87
N GLN A 538 -34.13 4.24 -0.55
CA GLN A 538 -34.76 3.37 -1.57
C GLN A 538 -36.04 3.96 -2.20
N GLU A 539 -36.57 5.10 -1.74
CA GLU A 539 -37.76 5.71 -2.36
C GLU A 539 -37.49 6.43 -3.70
N VAL A 540 -36.22 6.65 -4.08
CA VAL A 540 -35.88 7.33 -5.34
C VAL A 540 -35.67 6.36 -6.53
N TRP A 541 -35.62 5.04 -6.29
CA TRP A 541 -35.60 4.03 -7.37
C TRP A 541 -36.97 3.35 -7.62
N GLY A 542 -38.05 3.90 -7.05
CA GLY A 542 -39.43 3.46 -7.27
C GLY A 542 -40.09 3.91 -8.59
N TRP A 543 -39.36 4.57 -9.50
CA TRP A 543 -39.96 5.17 -10.72
C TRP A 543 -39.47 4.59 -12.06
N LEU A 544 -38.77 3.46 -12.07
CA LEU A 544 -38.41 2.74 -13.31
C LEU A 544 -38.84 1.27 -13.35
N SER A 545 -39.99 0.96 -12.74
CA SER A 545 -40.72 -0.30 -12.94
C SER A 545 -42.22 -0.11 -13.22
N ALA A 546 -42.63 1.09 -13.65
CA ALA A 546 -44.00 1.35 -14.12
C ALA A 546 -44.02 1.71 -15.62
N SER A 547 -44.58 0.80 -16.41
CA SER A 547 -44.94 0.87 -17.85
C SER A 547 -43.80 0.42 -18.78
N ARG A 548 -43.92 -0.72 -19.48
CA ARG A 548 -44.70 -0.90 -20.74
C ARG A 548 -44.42 0.18 -21.78
#